data_AF-A0A6J8DPD4-F1
#
_entry.id   AF-A0A6J8DPD4-F1
#
_cell.length_a   1.000
_cell.length_b   1.000
_cell.length_c   1.000
_cell.angle_alpha   90.00
_cell.angle_beta   90.00
_cell.angle_gamma   90.00
#
_symmetry.space_group_name_H-M   'P 1'
#
loop_
_entity.id
_entity.type
_entity.pdbx_description
1 polymer ?
#
loop_
_entity_poly.entity_id
_entity_poly.type
_entity_poly.pdbx_seq_one_letter_code
_entity_poly.pdbx_strand_id
1 'polypeptide(L)'
;MKQTKWQYTISLLGYMGCFKDDRNRHLKYRIADLSHTTLLKCKQHCRGFKYTGLQAGAYCLCGNTLINPTYPRVLDSECNFPCPGESFRMCGAGWKNSIYRDVVYVIDKSGSVTESNFNEAINFIYMVTEYLTIGNDAIMVSIVTYSTTYSLEFALNTYSTNTSVLTAINGLIGTTTDGNTYTGEALRFVQTYILQTSNGARTGVDKVVVVLTDGASNGAIDPGTAADSLRTDGVEVFAVGIGTSHLNELQDIANDPASYYVMYVSDFIFLCGLIPALVPKLGNYLD
;
A
#
# COMPACT_ATOMS: atom_id res chain seq x y z
N MET A 1 8.68 1.50 47.04
CA MET A 1 9.92 1.69 46.25
C MET A 1 9.57 1.50 44.79
N LYS A 2 10.12 2.30 43.88
CA LYS A 2 9.84 2.20 42.43
C LYS A 2 10.63 1.03 41.82
N GLN A 3 9.96 0.17 41.04
CA GLN A 3 10.60 -0.50 39.91
C GLN A 3 9.67 -0.42 38.70
N THR A 4 9.94 0.56 37.85
CA THR A 4 9.36 0.73 36.52
C THR A 4 9.88 -0.38 35.61
N LYS A 5 9.01 -1.30 35.19
CA LYS A 5 9.33 -2.25 34.11
C LYS A 5 8.78 -1.70 32.80
N TRP A 6 9.66 -1.10 32.01
CA TRP A 6 9.33 -0.59 30.68
C TRP A 6 9.02 -1.74 29.73
N GLN A 7 7.73 -1.98 29.45
CA GLN A 7 7.34 -2.75 28.27
C GLN A 7 7.32 -1.81 27.07
N TYR A 8 8.47 -1.69 26.41
CA TYR A 8 8.53 -1.09 25.08
C TYR A 8 7.90 -2.08 24.09
N THR A 9 6.66 -1.81 23.69
CA THR A 9 6.08 -2.35 22.46
C THR A 9 6.86 -1.78 21.28
N ILE A 10 7.85 -2.52 20.79
CA ILE A 10 8.59 -2.17 19.57
C ILE A 10 7.80 -2.72 18.40
N SER A 11 7.14 -1.82 17.67
CA SER A 11 6.20 -2.12 16.58
C SER A 11 6.94 -2.41 15.25
N LEU A 12 6.22 -2.97 14.27
CA LEU A 12 6.83 -3.72 13.14
C LEU A 12 6.93 -2.90 11.84
N LEU A 13 8.15 -2.54 11.41
CA LEU A 13 8.48 -1.51 10.40
C LEU A 13 8.08 -1.71 8.91
N GLY A 14 6.83 -2.08 8.62
CA GLY A 14 6.12 -1.76 7.37
C GLY A 14 4.89 -2.63 7.08
N TYR A 15 4.33 -3.24 8.11
CA TYR A 15 4.12 -4.68 8.07
C TYR A 15 2.83 -5.16 7.38
N MET A 16 2.99 -5.92 6.28
CA MET A 16 1.90 -6.69 5.67
C MET A 16 1.47 -7.91 6.50
N GLY A 17 2.27 -8.30 7.48
CA GLY A 17 2.03 -9.46 8.34
C GLY A 17 3.09 -10.55 8.25
N CYS A 18 2.96 -11.51 9.16
CA CYS A 18 3.79 -12.71 9.19
C CYS A 18 3.20 -13.79 8.28
N PHE A 19 3.97 -14.33 7.34
CA PHE A 19 3.50 -15.37 6.42
C PHE A 19 4.19 -16.72 6.69
N LYS A 20 3.40 -17.79 6.71
CA LYS A 20 3.93 -19.16 6.80
C LYS A 20 4.82 -19.46 5.59
N ASP A 21 5.93 -20.14 5.84
CA ASP A 21 6.76 -20.76 4.81
C ASP A 21 6.99 -22.24 5.13
N ASP A 22 7.57 -22.98 4.19
CA ASP A 22 8.09 -24.33 4.43
C ASP A 22 9.23 -24.66 3.46
N ARG A 23 9.68 -25.92 3.48
CA ARG A 23 10.76 -26.42 2.60
C ARG A 23 10.50 -26.23 1.10
N ASN A 24 9.24 -26.13 0.66
CA ASN A 24 8.88 -25.98 -0.75
C ASN A 24 8.84 -24.50 -1.19
N ARG A 25 9.00 -23.56 -0.24
CA ARG A 25 9.13 -22.11 -0.41
C ARG A 25 7.92 -21.41 -1.02
N HIS A 26 7.25 -20.60 -0.19
CA HIS A 26 6.26 -19.61 -0.61
C HIS A 26 6.88 -18.63 -1.62
N LEU A 27 7.90 -17.90 -1.18
CA LEU A 27 8.71 -17.01 -2.00
C LEU A 27 9.92 -17.82 -2.49
N LYS A 28 9.86 -18.26 -3.74
CA LYS A 28 10.68 -19.37 -4.27
C LYS A 28 12.19 -19.12 -4.31
N TYR A 29 12.61 -17.87 -4.42
CA TYR A 29 14.03 -17.51 -4.56
C TYR A 29 14.60 -17.08 -3.21
N ARG A 30 15.79 -17.57 -2.84
CA ARG A 30 16.39 -17.33 -1.52
C ARG A 30 17.88 -17.06 -1.61
N ILE A 31 18.34 -16.00 -0.95
CA ILE A 31 19.75 -15.78 -0.60
C ILE A 31 19.90 -15.66 0.93
N ALA A 32 21.14 -15.81 1.43
CA ALA A 32 21.51 -15.57 2.82
C ALA A 32 22.52 -14.42 2.91
N ASP A 33 22.30 -13.47 3.83
CA ASP A 33 23.32 -12.55 4.35
C ASP A 33 23.37 -12.74 5.87
N LEU A 34 24.25 -13.63 6.31
CA LEU A 34 24.37 -14.06 7.71
C LEU A 34 24.85 -12.96 8.67
N SER A 35 25.31 -11.82 8.16
CA SER A 35 26.02 -10.80 8.94
C SER A 35 25.20 -9.54 9.18
N HIS A 36 24.53 -9.02 8.16
CA HIS A 36 23.88 -7.72 8.21
C HIS A 36 22.64 -7.66 7.31
N THR A 37 21.74 -8.64 7.40
CA THR A 37 20.45 -8.58 6.71
C THR A 37 19.67 -7.33 7.13
N THR A 38 19.21 -6.57 6.14
CA THR A 38 18.31 -5.40 6.26
C THR A 38 17.21 -5.53 5.21
N LEU A 39 16.07 -4.86 5.38
CA LEU A 39 15.06 -4.87 4.32
C LEU A 39 15.62 -4.29 3.02
N LEU A 40 16.36 -3.18 3.10
CA LEU A 40 16.91 -2.51 1.93
C LEU A 40 17.79 -3.44 1.08
N LYS A 41 18.70 -4.19 1.72
CA LYS A 41 19.54 -5.19 1.04
C LYS A 41 18.70 -6.30 0.40
N CYS A 42 17.70 -6.80 1.12
CA CYS A 42 16.85 -7.85 0.57
C CYS A 42 16.00 -7.36 -0.60
N LYS A 43 15.49 -6.11 -0.57
CA LYS A 43 14.78 -5.54 -1.71
C LYS A 43 15.70 -5.28 -2.90
N GLN A 44 16.96 -4.87 -2.65
CA GLN A 44 17.97 -4.73 -3.70
C GLN A 44 18.30 -6.08 -4.36
N HIS A 45 18.40 -7.16 -3.58
CA HIS A 45 18.57 -8.51 -4.11
C HIS A 45 17.32 -9.01 -4.85
N CYS A 46 16.14 -8.79 -4.28
CA CYS A 46 14.84 -9.15 -4.86
C CYS A 46 14.35 -8.14 -5.93
N ARG A 47 15.24 -7.37 -6.56
CA ARG A 47 14.86 -6.45 -7.64
C ARG A 47 14.26 -7.24 -8.81
N GLY A 48 13.08 -6.82 -9.27
CA GLY A 48 12.29 -7.54 -10.27
C GLY A 48 11.31 -8.58 -9.70
N PHE A 49 11.30 -8.79 -8.38
CA PHE A 49 10.24 -9.56 -7.71
C PHE A 49 9.21 -8.65 -7.04
N LYS A 50 7.96 -9.09 -7.09
CA LYS A 50 6.79 -8.38 -6.53
C LYS A 50 6.84 -8.28 -5.00
N TYR A 51 7.32 -9.32 -4.34
CA TYR A 51 7.38 -9.42 -2.88
C TYR A 51 8.80 -9.73 -2.40
N THR A 52 9.21 -9.02 -1.35
CA THR A 52 10.42 -9.30 -0.58
C THR A 52 10.03 -9.75 0.83
N GLY A 53 10.37 -10.99 1.18
CA GLY A 53 10.24 -11.55 2.52
C GLY A 53 11.58 -11.64 3.23
N LEU A 54 11.56 -11.43 4.53
CA LEU A 54 12.71 -11.62 5.42
C LEU A 54 12.44 -12.81 6.33
N GLN A 55 13.37 -13.75 6.44
CA GLN A 55 13.19 -14.99 7.21
C GLN A 55 14.37 -15.29 8.14
N ALA A 56 14.04 -15.85 9.31
CA ALA A 56 14.98 -16.37 10.31
C ALA A 56 16.20 -15.46 10.57
N GLY A 57 16.00 -14.14 10.58
CA GLY A 57 17.04 -13.15 10.82
C GLY A 57 18.04 -12.92 9.67
N ALA A 58 18.17 -13.84 8.72
CA ALA A 58 19.36 -13.87 7.84
C ALA A 58 19.09 -14.16 6.35
N TYR A 59 17.83 -14.39 5.96
CA TYR A 59 17.48 -14.77 4.59
C TYR A 59 16.57 -13.75 3.92
N CYS A 60 16.92 -13.38 2.69
CA CYS A 60 16.06 -12.66 1.77
C CYS A 60 15.32 -13.67 0.89
N LEU A 61 14.00 -13.55 0.84
CA LEU A 61 13.10 -14.41 0.08
C LEU A 61 12.38 -13.58 -0.97
N CYS A 62 12.40 -14.00 -2.24
CA CYS A 62 11.80 -13.25 -3.34
C CYS A 62 10.75 -14.09 -4.08
N GLY A 63 9.66 -13.45 -4.51
CA GLY A 63 8.62 -14.11 -5.29
C GLY A 63 7.56 -13.16 -5.82
N ASN A 64 6.69 -13.68 -6.71
CA ASN A 64 5.67 -12.90 -7.40
C ASN A 64 4.23 -13.20 -6.95
N THR A 65 4.07 -14.07 -5.95
CA THR A 65 2.77 -14.49 -5.42
C THR A 65 2.87 -14.52 -3.89
N LEU A 66 1.92 -13.85 -3.22
CA LEU A 66 1.81 -13.81 -1.76
C LEU A 66 0.51 -14.43 -1.23
N ILE A 67 -0.57 -14.38 -2.02
CA ILE A 67 -1.83 -15.02 -1.66
C ILE A 67 -1.75 -16.48 -2.10
N ASN A 68 -1.58 -17.38 -1.13
CA ASN A 68 -1.56 -18.83 -1.36
C ASN A 68 -2.17 -19.55 -0.14
N PRO A 69 -3.24 -20.35 -0.29
CA PRO A 69 -3.86 -21.08 0.82
C PRO A 69 -2.93 -22.05 1.58
N THR A 70 -1.83 -22.49 0.96
CA THR A 70 -0.80 -23.34 1.60
C THR A 70 0.10 -22.53 2.55
N TYR A 71 0.24 -21.24 2.28
CA TYR A 71 1.13 -20.29 2.95
C TYR A 71 0.37 -19.07 3.47
N PRO A 72 -0.63 -19.27 4.35
CA PRO A 72 -1.43 -18.18 4.88
C PRO A 72 -0.59 -17.23 5.73
N ARG A 73 -1.16 -16.05 5.96
CA ARG A 73 -0.76 -15.18 7.06
C ARG A 73 -0.94 -15.93 8.39
N VAL A 74 -0.15 -15.59 9.38
CA VAL A 74 -0.23 -16.08 10.76
C VAL A 74 -0.12 -14.92 11.74
N LEU A 75 -0.06 -15.18 13.05
CA LEU A 75 0.09 -14.13 14.06
C LEU A 75 1.41 -13.37 13.88
N ASP A 76 1.36 -12.05 14.02
CA ASP A 76 2.53 -11.19 13.81
C ASP A 76 3.66 -11.45 14.81
N SER A 77 3.30 -11.91 16.02
CA SER A 77 4.20 -12.37 17.07
C SER A 77 4.99 -13.64 16.74
N GLU A 78 4.62 -14.38 15.68
CA GLU A 78 5.41 -15.53 15.19
C GLU A 78 6.63 -15.09 14.37
N CYS A 79 6.67 -13.84 13.90
CA CYS A 79 7.82 -13.27 13.20
C CYS A 79 8.60 -12.36 14.15
N ASN A 80 9.34 -12.96 15.06
CA ASN A 80 9.94 -12.31 16.23
C ASN A 80 11.48 -12.27 16.23
N PHE A 81 12.15 -12.60 15.11
CA PHE A 81 13.60 -12.49 15.00
C PHE A 81 13.98 -11.10 14.47
N PRO A 82 14.72 -10.26 15.20
CA PRO A 82 15.14 -8.96 14.70
C PRO A 82 16.14 -9.10 13.54
N CYS A 83 16.17 -8.12 12.65
CA CYS A 83 17.16 -8.04 11.58
C CYS A 83 18.55 -7.65 12.14
N PRO A 84 19.63 -8.40 11.89
CA PRO A 84 20.97 -8.11 12.39
C PRO A 84 21.53 -6.74 11.97
N GLY A 85 21.14 -6.23 10.80
CA GLY A 85 21.52 -4.88 10.34
C GLY A 85 20.50 -3.78 10.67
N GLU A 86 19.31 -4.12 11.16
CA GLU A 86 18.19 -3.22 11.44
C GLU A 86 17.42 -3.72 12.68
N SER A 87 17.99 -3.59 13.88
CA SER A 87 17.46 -4.25 15.09
C SER A 87 16.04 -3.86 15.51
N PHE A 88 15.51 -2.75 14.97
CA PHE A 88 14.13 -2.29 15.12
C PHE A 88 13.13 -3.03 14.19
N ARG A 89 13.61 -3.80 13.21
CA ARG A 89 12.80 -4.49 12.20
C ARG A 89 12.81 -5.99 12.48
N MET A 90 11.71 -6.68 12.21
CA MET A 90 11.67 -8.15 12.24
C MET A 90 12.03 -8.75 10.88
N CYS A 91 12.94 -9.71 10.92
CA CYS A 91 13.37 -10.53 9.80
C CYS A 91 12.73 -11.92 9.89
N GLY A 92 11.40 -11.96 10.07
CA GLY A 92 10.62 -13.18 10.14
C GLY A 92 10.94 -14.02 11.38
N ALA A 93 10.91 -15.34 11.19
CA ALA A 93 11.41 -16.35 12.13
C ALA A 93 11.72 -17.64 11.37
N GLY A 94 11.96 -18.76 12.07
CA GLY A 94 12.10 -20.06 11.43
C GLY A 94 10.86 -20.44 10.61
N TRP A 95 11.00 -20.51 9.28
CA TRP A 95 9.91 -20.77 8.33
C TRP A 95 8.75 -19.75 8.39
N LYS A 96 9.09 -18.49 8.71
CA LYS A 96 8.13 -17.37 8.72
C LYS A 96 8.74 -16.16 8.02
N ASN A 97 8.01 -15.59 7.08
CA ASN A 97 8.43 -14.46 6.26
C ASN A 97 7.78 -13.17 6.78
N SER A 98 8.59 -12.17 7.12
CA SER A 98 8.13 -10.79 7.34
C SER A 98 8.13 -10.02 6.01
N ILE A 99 7.02 -9.36 5.66
CA ILE A 99 6.84 -8.64 4.39
C ILE A 99 6.30 -7.23 4.67
N TYR A 100 6.68 -6.25 3.85
CA TYR A 100 6.58 -4.82 4.18
C TYR A 100 6.05 -3.96 3.01
N ARG A 101 5.01 -3.12 3.23
CA ARG A 101 4.38 -2.18 2.27
C ARG A 101 4.02 -0.80 2.85
N ASP A 102 4.02 0.21 1.98
CA ASP A 102 3.32 1.50 2.16
C ASP A 102 2.16 1.60 1.15
N VAL A 103 1.08 2.30 1.50
CA VAL A 103 -0.11 2.50 0.65
C VAL A 103 -0.34 4.01 0.43
N VAL A 104 -0.60 4.41 -0.81
CA VAL A 104 -1.02 5.76 -1.19
C VAL A 104 -2.36 5.68 -1.89
N TYR A 105 -3.38 6.35 -1.35
CA TYR A 105 -4.67 6.49 -2.04
C TYR A 105 -4.66 7.77 -2.88
N VAL A 106 -5.10 7.67 -4.13
CA VAL A 106 -5.21 8.79 -5.07
C VAL A 106 -6.68 8.89 -5.47
N ILE A 107 -7.37 9.91 -4.96
CA ILE A 107 -8.83 9.96 -4.94
C ILE A 107 -9.31 11.13 -5.81
N ASP A 108 -10.11 10.81 -6.81
CA ASP A 108 -10.76 11.78 -7.67
C ASP A 108 -11.76 12.66 -6.88
N LYS A 109 -11.61 13.98 -7.07
CA LYS A 109 -12.46 15.06 -6.53
C LYS A 109 -12.80 16.07 -7.64
N SER A 110 -12.83 15.60 -8.89
CA SER A 110 -13.23 16.40 -10.07
C SER A 110 -14.73 16.70 -10.09
N GLY A 111 -15.18 17.53 -11.04
CA GLY A 111 -16.56 18.04 -11.07
C GLY A 111 -17.64 17.00 -11.37
N SER A 112 -17.28 15.79 -11.80
CA SER A 112 -18.19 14.64 -11.87
C SER A 112 -18.52 14.06 -10.48
N VAL A 113 -17.58 14.17 -9.53
CA VAL A 113 -17.70 13.61 -8.18
C VAL A 113 -18.48 14.57 -7.29
N THR A 114 -19.77 14.28 -7.06
CA THR A 114 -20.59 15.03 -6.09
C THR A 114 -20.04 14.92 -4.67
N GLU A 115 -20.42 15.85 -3.78
CA GLU A 115 -20.05 15.79 -2.35
C GLU A 115 -20.43 14.44 -1.71
N SER A 116 -21.62 13.91 -2.03
CA SER A 116 -22.07 12.60 -1.53
C SER A 116 -21.19 11.46 -2.06
N ASN A 117 -20.86 11.49 -3.36
CA ASN A 117 -20.00 10.48 -4.00
C ASN A 117 -18.59 10.49 -3.41
N PHE A 118 -18.02 11.67 -3.18
CA PHE A 118 -16.72 11.80 -2.51
C PHE A 118 -16.78 11.25 -1.08
N ASN A 119 -17.84 11.53 -0.33
CA ASN A 119 -18.01 11.00 1.02
C ASN A 119 -18.12 9.46 1.03
N GLU A 120 -18.77 8.84 0.03
CA GLU A 120 -18.76 7.38 -0.14
C GLU A 120 -17.37 6.82 -0.50
N ALA A 121 -16.60 7.52 -1.33
CA ALA A 121 -15.21 7.15 -1.61
C ALA A 121 -14.33 7.23 -0.34
N ILE A 122 -14.47 8.28 0.47
CA ILE A 122 -13.78 8.42 1.75
C ILE A 122 -14.22 7.34 2.74
N ASN A 123 -15.51 7.01 2.82
CA ASN A 123 -16.03 5.92 3.65
C ASN A 123 -15.45 4.56 3.22
N PHE A 124 -15.38 4.27 1.92
CA PHE A 124 -14.71 3.08 1.41
C PHE A 124 -13.22 3.04 1.78
N ILE A 125 -12.48 4.15 1.63
CA ILE A 125 -11.06 4.23 2.03
C ILE A 125 -10.89 4.10 3.55
N TYR A 126 -11.81 4.62 4.36
CA TYR A 126 -11.86 4.39 5.81
C TYR A 126 -11.99 2.89 6.10
N MET A 127 -13.01 2.23 5.54
CA MET A 127 -13.27 0.82 5.79
C MET A 127 -12.11 -0.07 5.33
N VAL A 128 -11.53 0.19 4.15
CA VAL A 128 -10.33 -0.54 3.68
C VAL A 128 -9.16 -0.34 4.67
N THR A 129 -8.95 0.88 5.14
CA THR A 129 -7.84 1.23 6.05
C THR A 129 -8.04 0.69 7.46
N GLU A 130 -9.29 0.46 7.89
CA GLU A 130 -9.62 -0.14 9.20
C GLU A 130 -9.11 -1.59 9.32
N TYR A 131 -9.10 -2.35 8.23
CA TYR A 131 -8.52 -3.71 8.19
C TYR A 131 -6.99 -3.74 8.12
N LEU A 132 -6.34 -2.62 7.79
CA LEU A 132 -4.88 -2.53 7.71
C LEU A 132 -4.28 -2.33 9.11
N THR A 133 -3.18 -2.99 9.44
CA THR A 133 -2.38 -2.60 10.61
C THR A 133 -1.53 -1.39 10.24
N ILE A 134 -1.83 -0.22 10.81
CA ILE A 134 -1.21 1.06 10.46
C ILE A 134 -0.16 1.47 11.49
N GLY A 135 0.97 2.00 11.00
CA GLY A 135 1.79 2.88 11.81
C GLY A 135 3.07 3.35 11.13
N ASN A 136 3.81 4.22 11.83
CA ASN A 136 5.22 4.52 11.48
C ASN A 136 5.99 3.22 11.29
N ASP A 137 5.69 2.30 12.20
CA ASP A 137 6.13 0.96 12.09
C ASP A 137 5.27 0.20 11.08
N ALA A 138 3.97 -0.06 11.29
CA ALA A 138 3.21 -0.93 10.37
C ALA A 138 2.95 -0.32 8.96
N ILE A 139 1.83 -0.58 8.28
CA ILE A 139 1.58 0.03 6.97
C ILE A 139 1.53 1.56 7.16
N MET A 140 2.31 2.30 6.37
CA MET A 140 2.18 3.76 6.28
C MET A 140 1.17 4.10 5.19
N VAL A 141 0.30 5.09 5.45
CA VAL A 141 -0.76 5.53 4.54
C VAL A 141 -0.58 7.01 4.21
N SER A 142 -0.83 7.37 2.96
CA SER A 142 -0.93 8.76 2.49
C SER A 142 -2.18 8.90 1.62
N ILE A 143 -2.78 10.09 1.63
CA ILE A 143 -3.91 10.42 0.74
C ILE A 143 -3.56 11.66 -0.08
N VAL A 144 -3.77 11.52 -1.39
CA VAL A 144 -3.79 12.60 -2.37
C VAL A 144 -5.21 12.69 -2.94
N THR A 145 -5.79 13.89 -2.97
CA THR A 145 -7.00 14.15 -3.77
C THR A 145 -6.63 14.91 -5.04
N TYR A 146 -7.43 14.80 -6.11
CA TYR A 146 -7.14 15.54 -7.34
C TYR A 146 -8.37 15.95 -8.14
N SER A 147 -8.23 17.04 -8.88
CA SER A 147 -9.15 17.50 -9.93
C SER A 147 -8.33 18.15 -11.06
N THR A 148 -8.53 19.45 -11.35
CA THR A 148 -7.61 20.29 -12.14
C THR A 148 -6.28 20.52 -11.40
N THR A 149 -6.26 20.34 -10.08
CA THR A 149 -5.07 20.40 -9.23
C THR A 149 -5.04 19.21 -8.27
N TYR A 150 -3.86 18.79 -7.84
CA TYR A 150 -3.68 17.78 -6.80
C TYR A 150 -3.49 18.44 -5.42
N SER A 151 -3.99 17.78 -4.37
CA SER A 151 -3.89 18.18 -2.97
C SER A 151 -3.28 17.03 -2.17
N LEU A 152 -2.36 17.36 -1.26
CA LEU A 152 -1.82 16.42 -0.29
C LEU A 152 -2.63 16.56 1.01
N GLU A 153 -3.49 15.59 1.29
CA GLU A 153 -4.27 15.56 2.53
C GLU A 153 -3.37 15.19 3.72
N PHE A 154 -2.54 14.14 3.56
CA PHE A 154 -1.45 13.82 4.48
C PHE A 154 -0.39 12.90 3.86
N ALA A 155 0.86 13.05 4.28
CA ALA A 155 2.02 12.28 3.82
C ALA A 155 2.21 10.98 4.64
N LEU A 156 3.06 10.06 4.14
CA LEU A 156 3.30 8.74 4.74
C LEU A 156 3.86 8.82 6.17
N ASN A 157 4.53 9.93 6.53
CA ASN A 157 5.07 10.20 7.86
C ASN A 157 4.21 11.13 8.73
N THR A 158 3.01 11.53 8.29
CA THR A 158 2.15 12.45 9.06
C THR A 158 1.47 11.77 10.25
N TYR A 159 1.04 10.51 10.08
CA TYR A 159 0.28 9.78 11.09
C TYR A 159 0.83 8.37 11.32
N SER A 160 0.83 7.93 12.57
CA SER A 160 1.61 6.75 13.02
C SER A 160 0.80 5.66 13.70
N THR A 161 -0.53 5.76 13.71
CA THR A 161 -1.46 4.77 14.31
C THR A 161 -2.75 4.65 13.49
N ASN A 162 -3.43 3.50 13.56
CA ASN A 162 -4.78 3.32 13.01
C ASN A 162 -5.72 4.46 13.41
N THR A 163 -5.85 4.76 14.71
CA THR A 163 -6.75 5.80 15.21
C THR A 163 -6.44 7.16 14.60
N SER A 164 -5.17 7.57 14.51
CA SER A 164 -4.82 8.86 13.90
C SER A 164 -5.11 8.94 12.40
N VAL A 165 -4.83 7.87 11.65
CA VAL A 165 -5.13 7.82 10.20
C VAL A 165 -6.63 7.78 9.96
N LEU A 166 -7.38 6.92 10.65
CA LEU A 166 -8.83 6.83 10.53
C LEU A 166 -9.53 8.14 10.93
N THR A 167 -9.03 8.85 11.96
CA THR A 167 -9.52 10.19 12.32
C THR A 167 -9.28 11.20 11.20
N ALA A 168 -8.10 11.17 10.57
CA ALA A 168 -7.78 12.06 9.46
C ALA A 168 -8.64 11.77 8.22
N ILE A 169 -8.81 10.49 7.85
CA ILE A 169 -9.68 10.05 6.75
C ILE A 169 -11.12 10.52 6.99
N ASN A 170 -11.68 10.27 8.17
CA ASN A 170 -13.04 10.68 8.51
C ASN A 170 -13.21 12.21 8.63
N GLY A 171 -12.11 12.98 8.66
CA GLY A 171 -12.12 14.44 8.57
C GLY A 171 -12.14 14.99 7.14
N LEU A 172 -11.91 14.14 6.12
CA LEU A 172 -11.96 14.53 4.71
C LEU A 172 -13.41 14.61 4.25
N ILE A 173 -13.88 15.83 4.01
CA ILE A 173 -15.23 16.09 3.52
C ILE A 173 -15.25 16.43 2.03
N GLY A 174 -16.29 15.94 1.36
CA GLY A 174 -16.66 16.39 0.04
C GLY A 174 -16.92 17.90 0.02
N THR A 175 -16.65 18.51 -1.12
CA THR A 175 -16.94 19.92 -1.39
C THR A 175 -17.33 19.98 -2.86
N THR A 176 -18.36 20.72 -3.23
CA THR A 176 -18.65 20.96 -4.64
C THR A 176 -17.49 21.72 -5.30
N THR A 177 -16.75 21.02 -6.16
CA THR A 177 -15.57 21.53 -6.85
C THR A 177 -15.74 21.40 -8.35
N ASP A 178 -15.89 22.53 -9.04
CA ASP A 178 -15.70 22.55 -10.50
C ASP A 178 -14.25 22.15 -10.80
N GLY A 179 -14.06 21.19 -11.71
CA GLY A 179 -12.72 20.74 -12.04
C GLY A 179 -12.67 19.62 -13.06
N ASN A 180 -11.54 19.58 -13.75
CA ASN A 180 -11.11 18.52 -14.65
C ASN A 180 -10.60 17.30 -13.87
N THR A 181 -10.20 16.24 -14.57
CA THR A 181 -9.79 14.95 -14.01
C THR A 181 -8.32 14.70 -14.41
N TYR A 182 -7.36 15.33 -13.72
CA TYR A 182 -5.94 15.28 -14.08
C TYR A 182 -5.22 14.09 -13.43
N THR A 183 -5.65 12.87 -13.80
CA THR A 183 -5.17 11.60 -13.22
C THR A 183 -3.67 11.39 -13.44
N GLY A 184 -3.15 11.73 -14.63
CA GLY A 184 -1.73 11.58 -14.95
C GLY A 184 -0.82 12.52 -14.15
N GLU A 185 -1.28 13.77 -13.92
CA GLU A 185 -0.63 14.75 -13.07
C GLU A 185 -0.60 14.31 -11.61
N ALA A 186 -1.71 13.76 -11.09
CA ALA A 186 -1.79 13.21 -9.74
C ALA A 186 -0.82 12.02 -9.54
N LEU A 187 -0.77 11.09 -10.50
CA LEU A 187 0.20 9.98 -10.49
C LEU A 187 1.65 10.46 -10.56
N ARG A 188 1.94 11.48 -11.37
CA ARG A 188 3.27 12.10 -11.43
C ARG A 188 3.64 12.75 -10.09
N PHE A 189 2.71 13.45 -9.44
CA PHE A 189 2.92 14.04 -8.11
C PHE A 189 3.18 12.98 -7.04
N VAL A 190 2.49 11.83 -7.09
CA VAL A 190 2.79 10.69 -6.21
C VAL A 190 4.24 10.22 -6.39
N GLN A 191 4.70 10.03 -7.63
CA GLN A 191 6.07 9.60 -7.92
C GLN A 191 7.11 10.63 -7.42
N THR A 192 6.96 11.90 -7.81
CA THR A 192 8.01 12.92 -7.63
C THR A 192 7.98 13.60 -6.27
N TYR A 193 6.88 13.48 -5.51
CA TYR A 193 6.73 14.11 -4.20
C TYR A 193 6.37 13.12 -3.10
N ILE A 194 5.24 12.41 -3.18
CA ILE A 194 4.78 11.53 -2.08
C ILE A 194 5.75 10.39 -1.80
N LEU A 195 6.28 9.76 -2.86
CA LEU A 195 7.21 8.63 -2.76
C LEU A 195 8.66 9.03 -2.47
N GLN A 196 8.90 10.29 -2.09
CA GLN A 196 10.21 10.76 -1.62
C GLN A 196 10.39 10.53 -0.11
N THR A 197 11.62 10.26 0.32
CA THR A 197 11.94 9.97 1.73
C THR A 197 11.62 11.14 2.66
N SER A 198 11.65 12.38 2.15
CA SER A 198 11.20 13.59 2.87
C SER A 198 9.73 13.55 3.28
N ASN A 199 8.89 12.87 2.50
CA ASN A 199 7.45 12.70 2.73
C ASN A 199 7.12 11.33 3.35
N GLY A 200 8.13 10.64 3.91
CA GLY A 200 7.97 9.41 4.69
C GLY A 200 8.14 8.11 3.92
N ALA A 201 8.32 8.16 2.59
CA ALA A 201 8.47 6.95 1.80
C ALA A 201 9.71 6.14 2.23
N ARG A 202 9.48 4.90 2.67
CA ARG A 202 10.55 4.08 3.26
C ARG A 202 11.37 3.36 2.19
N THR A 203 12.68 3.57 2.17
CA THR A 203 13.58 2.88 1.23
C THR A 203 13.52 1.37 1.43
N GLY A 204 13.35 0.61 0.34
CA GLY A 204 13.28 -0.86 0.38
C GLY A 204 11.93 -1.45 0.79
N VAL A 205 10.96 -0.65 1.24
CA VAL A 205 9.57 -1.08 1.48
C VAL A 205 8.79 -1.02 0.17
N ASP A 206 8.03 -2.07 -0.15
CA ASP A 206 7.19 -2.11 -1.37
C ASP A 206 6.15 -0.96 -1.33
N LYS A 207 5.80 -0.40 -2.49
CA LYS A 207 4.85 0.72 -2.58
C LYS A 207 3.60 0.28 -3.35
N VAL A 208 2.44 0.65 -2.83
CA VAL A 208 1.16 0.48 -3.53
C VAL A 208 0.47 1.83 -3.67
N VAL A 209 -0.01 2.11 -4.87
CA VAL A 209 -0.90 3.22 -5.21
C VAL A 209 -2.26 2.62 -5.53
N VAL A 210 -3.32 3.21 -5.00
CA VAL A 210 -4.71 2.83 -5.30
C VAL A 210 -5.42 4.08 -5.82
N VAL A 211 -5.73 4.08 -7.12
CA VAL A 211 -6.42 5.18 -7.80
C VAL A 211 -7.92 4.91 -7.78
N LEU A 212 -8.71 5.90 -7.36
CA LEU A 212 -10.19 5.89 -7.45
C LEU A 212 -10.60 7.02 -8.40
N THR A 213 -11.35 6.71 -9.46
CA THR A 213 -11.82 7.71 -10.45
C THR A 213 -13.14 7.31 -11.11
N ASP A 214 -13.98 8.30 -11.45
CA ASP A 214 -15.29 8.09 -12.11
C ASP A 214 -15.33 8.55 -13.58
N GLY A 215 -14.28 9.23 -14.04
CA GLY A 215 -14.17 9.84 -15.37
C GLY A 215 -13.06 9.25 -16.24
N ALA A 216 -12.85 9.88 -17.40
CA ALA A 216 -11.62 9.75 -18.18
C ALA A 216 -10.68 10.91 -17.84
N SER A 217 -9.38 10.66 -17.83
CA SER A 217 -8.38 11.71 -17.64
C SER A 217 -8.40 12.68 -18.82
N ASN A 218 -8.36 13.98 -18.51
CA ASN A 218 -8.38 15.08 -19.48
C ASN A 218 -7.28 16.12 -19.21
N GLY A 219 -6.24 15.70 -18.48
CA GLY A 219 -4.99 16.45 -18.28
C GLY A 219 -4.07 16.47 -19.50
N ALA A 220 -2.91 17.10 -19.33
CA ALA A 220 -1.84 17.12 -20.33
C ALA A 220 -0.90 15.90 -20.21
N ILE A 221 -0.87 15.25 -19.05
CA ILE A 221 -0.12 14.02 -18.82
C ILE A 221 -1.04 12.82 -19.02
N ASP A 222 -0.68 11.98 -19.99
CA ASP A 222 -1.30 10.66 -20.19
C ASP A 222 -1.16 9.80 -18.92
N PRO A 223 -2.27 9.28 -18.36
CA PRO A 223 -2.24 8.57 -17.08
C PRO A 223 -1.54 7.22 -17.16
N GLY A 224 -1.58 6.54 -18.32
CA GLY A 224 -0.82 5.30 -18.56
C GLY A 224 0.68 5.52 -18.48
N THR A 225 1.19 6.57 -19.14
CA THR A 225 2.60 6.99 -19.12
C THR A 225 3.08 7.42 -17.73
N ALA A 226 2.20 8.05 -16.94
CA ALA A 226 2.48 8.36 -15.54
C ALA A 226 2.56 7.09 -14.67
N ALA A 227 1.62 6.16 -14.87
CA ALA A 227 1.62 4.87 -14.19
C ALA A 227 2.82 4.00 -14.58
N ASP A 228 3.24 3.97 -15.84
CA ASP A 228 4.46 3.28 -16.29
C ASP A 228 5.72 3.76 -15.57
N SER A 229 5.76 5.07 -15.26
CA SER A 229 6.86 5.65 -14.50
C SER A 229 6.89 5.09 -13.06
N LEU A 230 5.72 5.03 -12.40
CA LEU A 230 5.56 4.39 -11.08
C LEU A 230 5.91 2.89 -11.12
N ARG A 231 5.39 2.15 -12.11
CA ARG A 231 5.64 0.71 -12.30
C ARG A 231 7.14 0.43 -12.52
N THR A 232 7.83 1.29 -13.25
CA THR A 232 9.29 1.21 -13.48
C THR A 232 10.10 1.37 -12.19
N ASP A 233 9.63 2.23 -11.27
CA ASP A 233 10.22 2.39 -9.92
C ASP A 233 9.86 1.23 -8.96
N GLY A 234 9.08 0.25 -9.42
CA GLY A 234 8.66 -0.92 -8.63
C GLY A 234 7.46 -0.67 -7.73
N VAL A 235 6.65 0.36 -8.03
CA VAL A 235 5.37 0.64 -7.39
C VAL A 235 4.29 -0.24 -8.03
N GLU A 236 3.40 -0.81 -7.21
CA GLU A 236 2.17 -1.43 -7.68
C GLU A 236 1.03 -0.42 -7.76
N VAL A 237 0.29 -0.41 -8.85
CA VAL A 237 -0.85 0.48 -9.08
C VAL A 237 -2.12 -0.36 -9.24
N PHE A 238 -3.11 -0.09 -8.40
CA PHE A 238 -4.48 -0.56 -8.51
C PHE A 238 -5.34 0.57 -9.07
N ALA A 239 -6.27 0.24 -9.96
CA ALA A 239 -7.25 1.17 -10.50
C ALA A 239 -8.66 0.73 -10.10
N VAL A 240 -9.39 1.60 -9.41
CA VAL A 240 -10.78 1.43 -8.98
C VAL A 240 -11.62 2.40 -9.79
N GLY A 241 -12.29 1.88 -10.82
CA GLY A 241 -13.24 2.63 -11.62
C GLY A 241 -14.62 2.69 -10.96
N ILE A 242 -15.22 3.88 -10.97
CA ILE A 242 -16.63 4.07 -10.63
C ILE A 242 -17.40 4.53 -11.88
N GLY A 243 -18.68 4.17 -11.99
CA GLY A 243 -19.62 4.79 -12.94
C GLY A 243 -19.13 4.73 -14.40
N THR A 244 -18.92 5.88 -15.03
CA THR A 244 -18.54 5.98 -16.45
C THR A 244 -17.03 5.89 -16.72
N SER A 245 -16.24 5.48 -15.74
CA SER A 245 -14.78 5.30 -15.88
C SER A 245 -14.42 4.36 -17.05
N HIS A 246 -13.37 4.73 -17.79
CA HIS A 246 -13.02 4.07 -19.05
C HIS A 246 -12.12 2.85 -18.79
N LEU A 247 -12.63 1.64 -19.06
CA LEU A 247 -11.93 0.39 -18.76
C LEU A 247 -10.52 0.31 -19.35
N ASN A 248 -10.28 0.87 -20.55
CA ASN A 248 -8.96 0.90 -21.17
C ASN A 248 -7.99 1.78 -20.36
N GLU A 249 -8.41 2.99 -19.97
CA GLU A 249 -7.58 3.89 -19.15
C GLU A 249 -7.27 3.27 -17.78
N LEU A 250 -8.24 2.59 -17.16
CA LEU A 250 -8.02 1.84 -15.92
C LEU A 250 -6.99 0.70 -16.09
N GLN A 251 -6.96 0.05 -17.26
CA GLN A 251 -5.96 -0.98 -17.60
C GLN A 251 -4.58 -0.36 -17.82
N ASP A 252 -4.50 0.78 -18.52
CA ASP A 252 -3.26 1.51 -18.75
C ASP A 252 -2.68 2.09 -17.44
N ILE A 253 -3.52 2.43 -16.46
CA ILE A 253 -3.12 2.86 -15.10
C ILE A 253 -2.72 1.70 -14.20
N ALA A 254 -3.40 0.56 -14.26
CA ALA A 254 -3.17 -0.56 -13.35
C ALA A 254 -1.90 -1.37 -13.69
N ASN A 255 -1.47 -2.25 -12.79
CA ASN A 255 -0.49 -3.29 -13.13
C ASN A 255 -1.12 -4.47 -13.87
N ASP A 256 -0.29 -5.23 -14.59
CA ASP A 256 -0.69 -6.50 -15.17
C ASP A 256 -0.70 -7.66 -14.14
N PRO A 257 -1.65 -8.61 -14.25
CA PRO A 257 -2.77 -8.62 -15.20
C PRO A 257 -3.93 -7.76 -14.71
N ALA A 258 -4.63 -7.10 -15.64
CA ALA A 258 -5.81 -6.28 -15.35
C ALA A 258 -6.85 -6.96 -14.45
N SER A 259 -7.09 -8.28 -14.61
CA SER A 259 -8.01 -9.07 -13.78
C SER A 259 -7.64 -9.16 -12.29
N TYR A 260 -6.44 -8.74 -11.90
CA TYR A 260 -6.00 -8.65 -10.51
C TYR A 260 -5.97 -7.21 -9.98
N TYR A 261 -5.61 -6.24 -10.81
CA TYR A 261 -5.34 -4.86 -10.38
C TYR A 261 -6.42 -3.83 -10.74
N VAL A 262 -7.27 -4.12 -11.73
CA VAL A 262 -8.45 -3.32 -12.05
C VAL A 262 -9.63 -3.84 -11.25
N MET A 263 -10.37 -2.93 -10.61
CA MET A 263 -11.66 -3.18 -9.97
C MET A 263 -12.64 -2.11 -10.44
N TYR A 264 -13.92 -2.44 -10.50
CA TYR A 264 -14.93 -1.54 -11.05
C TYR A 264 -16.27 -1.73 -10.34
N VAL A 265 -16.98 -0.62 -10.12
CA VAL A 265 -18.35 -0.57 -9.62
C VAL A 265 -19.18 0.41 -10.45
N SER A 266 -20.48 0.14 -10.62
CA SER A 266 -21.36 1.00 -11.41
C SER A 266 -21.72 2.33 -10.73
N ASP A 267 -21.52 2.45 -9.42
CA ASP A 267 -21.83 3.63 -8.61
C ASP A 267 -20.99 3.62 -7.32
N PHE A 268 -20.78 4.80 -6.72
CA PHE A 268 -20.04 4.98 -5.48
C PHE A 268 -20.63 4.17 -4.32
N ILE A 269 -21.96 4.02 -4.24
CA ILE A 269 -22.62 3.24 -3.16
C ILE A 269 -22.22 1.75 -3.12
N PHE A 270 -21.64 1.23 -4.21
CA PHE A 270 -21.22 -0.17 -4.30
C PHE A 270 -19.73 -0.38 -3.97
N LEU A 271 -18.95 0.68 -3.71
CA LEU A 271 -17.51 0.59 -3.41
C LEU A 271 -17.20 -0.37 -2.25
N CYS A 272 -18.03 -0.40 -1.21
CA CYS A 272 -17.88 -1.31 -0.07
C CYS A 272 -17.84 -2.80 -0.47
N GLY A 273 -18.46 -3.17 -1.59
CA GLY A 273 -18.41 -4.53 -2.15
C GLY A 273 -17.01 -4.95 -2.64
N LEU A 274 -16.10 -4.01 -2.88
CA LEU A 274 -14.72 -4.27 -3.29
C LEU A 274 -13.79 -4.60 -2.12
N ILE A 275 -14.18 -4.32 -0.86
CA ILE A 275 -13.33 -4.50 0.33
C ILE A 275 -12.74 -5.92 0.40
N PRO A 276 -13.51 -7.02 0.26
CA PRO A 276 -12.95 -8.38 0.33
C PRO A 276 -11.97 -8.72 -0.81
N ALA A 277 -12.01 -7.98 -1.92
CA ALA A 277 -11.13 -8.16 -3.08
C ALA A 277 -9.88 -7.26 -3.04
N LEU A 278 -9.95 -6.10 -2.37
CA LEU A 278 -8.85 -5.13 -2.28
C LEU A 278 -7.98 -5.35 -1.04
N VAL A 279 -8.59 -5.49 0.14
CA VAL A 279 -7.89 -5.60 1.44
C VAL A 279 -6.81 -6.71 1.43
N PRO A 280 -7.08 -7.95 0.97
CA PRO A 280 -6.04 -9.00 0.89
C PRO A 280 -4.83 -8.66 0.00
N LYS A 281 -4.96 -7.69 -0.91
CA LYS A 281 -3.93 -7.29 -1.87
C LYS A 281 -3.07 -6.13 -1.34
N LEU A 282 -3.63 -5.28 -0.48
CA LEU A 282 -2.92 -4.18 0.19
C LEU A 282 -2.22 -4.66 1.47
N GLY A 283 -2.92 -5.43 2.29
CA GLY A 283 -2.41 -5.99 3.54
C GLY A 283 -3.55 -6.49 4.45
N ASN A 284 -3.29 -7.61 5.14
CA ASN A 284 -4.18 -8.27 6.12
C ASN A 284 -5.56 -8.79 5.65
N TYR A 285 -5.99 -9.85 6.33
CA TYR A 285 -7.35 -10.01 6.83
C TYR A 285 -7.21 -10.01 8.37
N LEU A 286 -8.23 -9.59 9.10
CA LEU A 286 -8.27 -9.81 10.55
C LEU A 286 -8.71 -11.26 10.84
N ASP A 287 -8.01 -11.92 11.76
CA ASP A 287 -8.50 -13.05 12.58
C ASP A 287 -8.62 -12.53 14.03
#